data_AF-A0A2X0IFC6-F1
#
_entry.id   AF-A0A2X0IFC6-F1
#
_cell.length_a   1.000
_cell.length_b   1.000
_cell.length_c   1.000
_cell.angle_alpha   90.00
_cell.angle_beta   90.00
_cell.angle_gamma   90.00
#
_symmetry.space_group_name_H-M   'P 1'
#
loop_
_entity.id
_entity.type
_entity.pdbx_description
1 polymer ?
#
loop_
_entity_poly.entity_id
_entity_poly.type
_entity_poly.pdbx_seq_one_letter_code
_entity_poly.pdbx_strand_id
1 'polypeptide(L)'
;MYSLLLTGPLDRDDLRAALARPFAAAPNDVDVSAADDEDRDWETLVACTVEPVSGDVTWSLEVVCEADDRSLPDGPGLARVVAAALGQPVLCPAQPFPPSAYWLAAPGGLLTRARLYDVDDDTGEEGAPRHVIDAVGDPVPEMPQLRVAPQPEVIREHPMPTPVSDGLALPDPLPDGLRRARNELGAWESLVARMTTGWPPDCWYPAAYFREDLEVRDRLGLLLAGPGAELLLAALEEVDAAFRAATQEDGGASLAKALDLPRVNLALRGWWWQRAPQPLPWRDQPG
;
A
#
# COMPACT_ATOMS: atom_id res chain seq x y z
N MET A 1 9.12 -10.09 12.81
CA MET A 1 7.74 -10.05 13.34
C MET A 1 6.79 -10.02 12.16
N TYR A 2 5.76 -10.85 12.20
CA TYR A 2 4.71 -10.92 11.19
C TYR A 2 3.36 -10.73 11.88
N SER A 3 2.45 -10.04 11.21
CA SER A 3 1.04 -9.95 11.60
C SER A 3 0.23 -10.69 10.54
N LEU A 4 -0.58 -11.66 10.98
CA LEU A 4 -1.49 -12.42 10.12
C LEU A 4 -2.89 -12.39 10.69
N LEU A 5 -3.90 -12.46 9.83
CA LEU A 5 -5.30 -12.49 10.21
C LEU A 5 -5.98 -13.72 9.58
N LEU A 6 -6.68 -14.52 10.38
CA LEU A 6 -7.41 -15.70 9.92
C LEU A 6 -8.90 -15.40 9.75
N THR A 7 -9.54 -15.97 8.73
CA THR A 7 -10.97 -15.74 8.45
C THR A 7 -11.89 -16.86 8.97
N GLY A 8 -11.35 -17.89 9.61
CA GLY A 8 -12.06 -19.11 10.01
C GLY A 8 -11.58 -19.67 11.35
N PRO A 9 -11.96 -20.90 11.71
CA PRO A 9 -11.60 -21.47 13.01
C PRO A 9 -10.08 -21.70 13.13
N LEU A 10 -9.58 -21.63 14.36
CA LEU A 10 -8.19 -21.90 14.71
C LEU A 10 -8.06 -23.26 15.39
N ASP A 11 -7.29 -24.16 14.78
CA ASP A 11 -6.70 -25.32 15.45
C ASP A 11 -5.23 -25.02 15.73
N ARG A 12 -4.83 -25.05 17.01
CA ARG A 12 -3.48 -24.66 17.44
C ARG A 12 -2.41 -25.66 16.95
N ASP A 13 -2.74 -26.94 16.84
CA ASP A 13 -1.78 -27.96 16.40
C ASP A 13 -1.53 -27.84 14.89
N ASP A 14 -2.58 -27.58 14.11
CA ASP A 14 -2.46 -27.31 12.68
C ASP A 14 -1.69 -26.01 12.43
N LEU A 15 -1.95 -24.93 13.20
CA LEU A 15 -1.19 -23.68 13.09
C LEU A 15 0.28 -23.88 13.46
N ARG A 16 0.57 -24.63 14.52
CA ARG A 16 1.95 -24.96 14.92
C ARG A 16 2.69 -25.69 13.80
N ALA A 17 2.05 -26.68 13.19
CA ALA A 17 2.62 -27.41 12.06
C ALA A 17 2.80 -26.53 10.80
N ALA A 18 1.88 -25.60 10.56
CA ALA A 18 1.95 -24.65 9.46
C ALA A 18 3.12 -23.67 9.61
N LEU A 19 3.34 -23.14 10.81
CA LEU A 19 4.42 -22.20 11.11
C LEU A 19 5.79 -22.87 11.17
N ALA A 20 5.90 -24.12 11.61
CA ALA A 20 7.20 -24.81 11.70
C ALA A 20 7.94 -24.89 10.34
N ARG A 21 7.19 -25.13 9.25
CA ARG A 21 7.75 -25.35 7.91
C ARG A 21 8.55 -24.16 7.34
N PRO A 22 7.99 -22.94 7.25
CA PRO A 22 8.69 -21.80 6.65
C PRO A 22 9.92 -21.35 7.45
N PHE A 23 9.97 -21.65 8.75
CA PHE A 23 11.12 -21.33 9.62
C PHE A 23 12.13 -22.48 9.77
N ALA A 24 11.88 -23.61 9.11
CA ALA A 24 12.66 -24.85 9.25
C ALA A 24 12.82 -25.28 10.73
N ALA A 25 11.80 -25.03 11.54
CA ALA A 25 11.75 -25.41 12.95
C ALA A 25 11.11 -26.80 13.12
N ALA A 26 11.41 -27.50 14.22
CA ALA A 26 10.60 -28.64 14.60
C ALA A 26 9.25 -28.13 15.15
N PRO A 27 8.14 -28.88 15.05
CA PRO A 27 6.88 -28.46 15.64
C PRO A 27 6.99 -28.13 17.13
N ASN A 28 7.85 -28.82 17.88
CA ASN A 28 8.06 -28.56 19.31
C ASN A 28 8.85 -27.27 19.60
N ASP A 29 9.48 -26.66 18.59
CA ASP A 29 10.17 -25.38 18.71
C ASP A 29 9.27 -24.19 18.31
N VAL A 30 7.96 -24.44 18.20
CA VAL A 30 6.93 -23.45 17.86
C VAL A 30 5.90 -23.38 18.97
N ASP A 31 5.85 -22.24 19.65
CA ASP A 31 4.81 -21.93 20.64
C ASP A 31 3.62 -21.20 19.96
N VAL A 32 2.40 -21.60 20.32
CA VAL A 32 1.15 -21.01 19.82
C VAL A 32 0.21 -20.84 21.01
N SER A 33 0.18 -19.63 21.56
CA SER A 33 -0.40 -19.34 22.86
C SER A 33 -1.12 -17.99 22.88
N ALA A 34 -2.06 -17.82 23.80
CA ALA A 34 -2.68 -16.51 24.02
C ALA A 34 -1.68 -15.54 24.66
N ALA A 35 -1.94 -14.23 24.62
CA ALA A 35 -1.05 -13.22 25.19
C ALA A 35 -0.85 -13.38 26.70
N ASP A 36 -1.88 -13.86 27.41
CA ASP A 36 -1.96 -14.04 28.85
C ASP A 36 -1.73 -15.49 29.30
N ASP A 37 -1.26 -16.37 28.42
CA ASP A 37 -1.02 -17.77 28.73
C ASP A 37 0.22 -17.93 29.64
N GLU A 38 0.03 -18.49 30.83
CA GLU A 38 1.11 -18.70 31.82
C GLU A 38 2.12 -19.78 31.37
N ASP A 39 1.67 -20.71 30.53
CA ASP A 39 2.48 -21.82 30.02
C ASP A 39 3.30 -21.44 28.76
N ARG A 40 3.31 -20.15 28.39
CA ARG A 40 3.98 -19.64 27.20
C ARG A 40 5.49 -19.88 27.23
N ASP A 41 5.98 -20.60 26.22
CA ASP A 41 7.40 -20.89 26.06
C ASP A 41 8.11 -19.78 25.25
N TRP A 42 8.71 -18.85 25.99
CA TRP A 42 9.48 -17.73 25.44
C TRP A 42 10.84 -18.13 24.86
N GLU A 43 11.31 -19.37 25.08
CA GLU A 43 12.59 -19.87 24.56
C GLU A 43 12.44 -20.59 23.20
N THR A 44 11.22 -20.62 22.65
CA THR A 44 10.96 -21.22 21.33
C THR A 44 11.55 -20.39 20.19
N LEU A 45 11.93 -21.08 19.11
CA LEU A 45 12.45 -20.43 17.90
C LEU A 45 11.40 -19.56 17.21
N VAL A 46 10.13 -19.96 17.32
CA VAL A 46 8.98 -19.26 16.76
C VAL A 46 7.88 -19.18 17.82
N ALA A 47 7.56 -17.97 18.25
CA ALA A 47 6.47 -17.70 19.16
C ALA A 47 5.31 -17.03 18.40
N CYS A 48 4.11 -17.58 18.50
CA CYS A 48 2.90 -17.03 17.90
C CYS A 48 1.89 -16.67 18.99
N THR A 49 1.64 -15.38 19.18
CA THR A 49 0.51 -14.91 19.98
C THR A 49 -0.77 -15.06 19.15
N VAL A 50 -1.83 -15.62 19.72
CA VAL A 50 -3.16 -15.66 19.09
C VAL A 50 -4.16 -14.85 19.91
N GLU A 51 -4.94 -14.01 19.23
CA GLU A 51 -5.99 -13.19 19.85
C GLU A 51 -7.30 -13.32 19.07
N PRO A 52 -8.44 -13.61 19.71
CA PRO A 52 -9.71 -13.66 19.03
C PRO A 52 -10.15 -12.25 18.62
N VAL A 53 -10.66 -12.12 17.40
CA VAL A 53 -11.21 -10.87 16.86
C VAL A 53 -12.57 -11.16 16.24
N SER A 54 -13.31 -10.12 15.83
CA SER A 54 -14.66 -10.28 15.28
C SER A 54 -14.79 -9.71 13.87
N GLY A 55 -15.89 -10.05 13.17
CA GLY A 55 -16.17 -9.59 11.81
C GLY A 55 -15.90 -10.69 10.77
N ASP A 56 -15.25 -10.33 9.66
CA ASP A 56 -14.85 -11.27 8.60
C ASP A 56 -13.54 -12.00 8.95
N VAL A 57 -12.83 -11.49 9.97
CA VAL A 57 -11.66 -12.09 10.59
C VAL A 57 -12.06 -12.63 11.97
N THR A 58 -11.51 -13.77 12.33
CA THR A 58 -11.78 -14.50 13.57
C THR A 58 -10.59 -14.53 14.53
N TRP A 59 -9.36 -14.47 14.01
CA TRP A 59 -8.14 -14.45 14.82
C TRP A 59 -7.10 -13.47 14.27
N SER A 60 -6.46 -12.73 15.17
CA SER A 60 -5.22 -12.01 14.94
C SER A 60 -4.04 -12.83 15.45
N LEU A 61 -2.99 -12.91 14.63
CA LEU A 61 -1.78 -13.66 14.95
C LEU A 61 -0.57 -12.71 14.91
N GLU A 62 0.22 -12.72 15.97
CA GLU A 62 1.52 -12.08 16.00
C GLU A 62 2.62 -13.12 16.08
N VAL A 63 3.37 -13.27 14.98
CA VAL A 63 4.46 -14.24 14.88
C VAL A 63 5.78 -13.53 15.07
N VAL A 64 6.48 -13.90 16.14
CA VAL A 64 7.85 -13.49 16.43
C VAL A 64 8.75 -14.70 16.22
N CYS A 65 9.87 -14.50 15.57
CA CYS A 65 10.87 -15.55 15.36
C CYS A 65 12.25 -14.97 15.61
N GLU A 66 13.16 -15.79 16.11
CA GLU A 66 14.56 -15.42 16.19
C GLU A 66 15.16 -15.37 14.78
N ALA A 67 15.67 -14.20 14.40
CA ALA A 67 16.35 -14.01 13.13
C ALA A 67 17.77 -14.57 13.24
N ASP A 68 17.96 -15.80 12.81
CA ASP A 68 19.29 -16.34 12.48
C ASP A 68 19.63 -16.01 11.01
N ASP A 69 20.82 -16.38 10.51
CA ASP A 69 21.28 -16.24 9.10
C ASP A 69 20.39 -16.98 8.06
N ARG A 70 19.17 -17.41 8.45
CA ARG A 70 18.16 -18.07 7.63
C ARG A 70 17.43 -17.06 6.74
N SER A 71 17.12 -17.47 5.52
CA SER A 71 16.20 -16.73 4.65
C SER A 71 14.78 -16.83 5.20
N LEU A 72 14.38 -15.88 6.04
CA LEU A 72 13.03 -15.79 6.56
C LEU A 72 12.03 -15.50 5.41
N PRO A 73 10.80 -16.03 5.48
CA PRO A 73 9.76 -15.72 4.48
C PRO A 73 9.40 -14.23 4.53
N ASP A 74 8.92 -13.69 3.43
CA ASP A 74 8.20 -12.41 3.48
C ASP A 74 6.78 -12.64 4.04
N GLY A 75 6.09 -11.55 4.40
CA GLY A 75 4.72 -11.60 4.92
C GLY A 75 3.75 -12.38 4.01
N PRO A 76 3.68 -12.06 2.70
CA PRO A 76 2.83 -12.79 1.77
C PRO A 76 3.20 -14.27 1.61
N GLY A 77 4.50 -14.59 1.61
CA GLY A 77 4.99 -15.97 1.57
C GLY A 77 4.54 -16.78 2.78
N LEU A 78 4.65 -16.20 3.99
CA LEU A 78 4.14 -16.82 5.20
C LEU A 78 2.62 -17.01 5.16
N ALA A 79 1.87 -15.97 4.78
CA ALA A 79 0.42 -16.03 4.66
C ALA A 79 -0.05 -17.13 3.70
N ARG A 80 0.62 -17.32 2.55
CA ARG A 80 0.32 -18.41 1.61
C ARG A 80 0.54 -19.80 2.19
N VAL A 81 1.62 -20.00 2.95
CA VAL A 81 1.90 -21.29 3.58
C VAL A 81 0.85 -21.61 4.64
N VAL A 82 0.50 -20.62 5.47
CA VAL A 82 -0.54 -20.79 6.51
C VAL A 82 -1.91 -21.03 5.86
N ALA A 83 -2.29 -20.26 4.83
CA ALA A 83 -3.57 -20.42 4.13
C ALA A 83 -3.72 -21.82 3.51
N ALA A 84 -2.67 -22.31 2.84
CA ALA A 84 -2.67 -23.64 2.24
C ALA A 84 -2.73 -24.76 3.30
N ALA A 85 -2.04 -24.59 4.44
CA ALA A 85 -2.03 -25.57 5.51
C ALA A 85 -3.37 -25.65 6.26
N LEU A 86 -3.99 -24.49 6.52
CA LEU A 86 -5.24 -24.41 7.29
C LEU A 86 -6.50 -24.52 6.42
N GLY A 87 -6.37 -24.51 5.08
CA GLY A 87 -7.51 -24.60 4.18
C GLY A 87 -8.46 -23.40 4.25
N GLN A 88 -7.96 -22.23 4.67
CA GLN A 88 -8.74 -20.99 4.77
C GLN A 88 -7.92 -19.76 4.30
N PRO A 89 -8.57 -18.67 3.89
CA PRO A 89 -7.90 -17.41 3.61
C PRO A 89 -7.13 -16.84 4.81
N VAL A 90 -5.99 -16.23 4.52
CA VAL A 90 -5.14 -15.55 5.52
C VAL A 90 -4.76 -14.18 4.99
N LEU A 91 -4.95 -13.14 5.79
CA LEU A 91 -4.48 -11.80 5.45
C LEU A 91 -3.14 -11.48 6.11
N CYS A 92 -2.34 -10.63 5.46
CA CYS A 92 -1.17 -9.99 6.07
C CYS A 92 -1.05 -8.54 5.59
N PRO A 93 -0.45 -7.64 6.39
CA PRO A 93 -0.25 -6.25 5.98
C PRO A 93 0.52 -6.15 4.66
N ALA A 94 0.06 -5.28 3.76
CA ALA A 94 0.74 -5.06 2.48
C ALA A 94 1.86 -4.03 2.55
N GLN A 95 1.73 -3.06 3.44
CA GLN A 95 2.65 -1.95 3.64
C GLN A 95 2.67 -1.59 5.14
N PRO A 96 3.76 -1.00 5.64
CA PRO A 96 3.88 -0.69 7.07
C PRO A 96 2.89 0.38 7.55
N PHE A 97 2.39 1.28 6.69
CA PHE A 97 1.43 2.36 7.01
C PHE A 97 0.78 2.91 5.73
N PRO A 98 -0.47 3.44 5.73
CA PRO A 98 -1.64 3.26 6.61
C PRO A 98 -2.75 2.36 5.96
N PRO A 99 -3.94 2.18 6.56
CA PRO A 99 -4.29 0.99 7.34
C PRO A 99 -5.18 -0.03 6.64
N SER A 100 -5.57 0.18 5.38
CA SER A 100 -6.61 -0.66 4.76
C SER A 100 -6.09 -1.68 3.75
N ALA A 101 -4.87 -1.51 3.24
CA ALA A 101 -4.32 -2.42 2.25
C ALA A 101 -3.69 -3.67 2.90
N TYR A 102 -4.33 -4.82 2.69
CA TYR A 102 -3.82 -6.13 3.05
C TYR A 102 -3.54 -6.96 1.80
N TRP A 103 -2.66 -7.95 1.92
CA TRP A 103 -2.67 -9.10 1.05
C TRP A 103 -3.60 -10.15 1.64
N LEU A 104 -4.37 -10.83 0.78
CA LEU A 104 -5.17 -11.99 1.11
C LEU A 104 -4.63 -13.18 0.30
N ALA A 105 -4.12 -14.18 1.02
CA ALA A 105 -3.70 -15.44 0.46
C ALA A 105 -4.82 -16.47 0.61
N ALA A 106 -5.28 -17.02 -0.50
CA ALA A 106 -6.27 -18.10 -0.50
C ALA A 106 -5.57 -19.48 -0.48
N PRO A 107 -6.24 -20.53 0.04
CA PRO A 107 -5.71 -21.91 0.07
C PRO A 107 -5.31 -22.45 -1.31
N GLY A 108 -6.04 -22.07 -2.36
CA GLY A 108 -5.75 -22.43 -3.75
C GLY A 108 -4.50 -21.76 -4.34
N GLY A 109 -3.76 -20.96 -3.57
CA GLY A 109 -2.54 -20.27 -3.99
C GLY A 109 -2.76 -18.91 -4.65
N LEU A 110 -4.01 -18.45 -4.77
CA LEU A 110 -4.33 -17.07 -5.14
C LEU A 110 -3.77 -16.11 -4.09
N LEU A 111 -3.17 -15.03 -4.54
CA LEU A 111 -2.74 -13.91 -3.72
C LEU A 111 -3.32 -12.64 -4.32
N THR A 112 -4.17 -11.93 -3.58
CA THR A 112 -4.83 -10.71 -4.07
C THR A 112 -4.82 -9.62 -2.99
N ARG A 113 -5.09 -8.38 -3.38
CA ARG A 113 -5.24 -7.27 -2.43
C ARG A 113 -6.59 -7.38 -1.72
N ALA A 114 -6.65 -7.00 -0.45
CA ALA A 114 -7.89 -6.87 0.31
C ALA A 114 -7.92 -5.53 1.05
N ARG A 115 -9.07 -4.86 1.00
CA ARG A 115 -9.34 -3.68 1.80
C ARG A 115 -9.96 -4.10 3.13
N LEU A 116 -9.24 -3.92 4.22
CA LEU A 116 -9.70 -4.19 5.58
C LEU A 116 -9.99 -2.89 6.33
N TYR A 117 -11.06 -2.86 7.10
CA TYR A 117 -11.37 -1.78 8.03
C TYR A 117 -11.48 -2.31 9.46
N ASP A 118 -10.91 -1.54 10.38
CA ASP A 118 -11.17 -1.68 11.80
C ASP A 118 -12.44 -0.88 12.10
N VAL A 119 -13.46 -1.57 12.60
CA VAL A 119 -14.70 -0.95 13.04
C VAL A 119 -14.57 -0.76 14.54
N ASP A 120 -14.13 0.44 14.93
CA ASP A 120 -14.23 0.88 16.32
C ASP A 120 -15.71 0.95 16.68
N ASP A 121 -16.16 0.10 17.60
CA ASP A 121 -17.46 0.27 18.22
C ASP A 121 -17.35 1.48 19.16
N ASP A 122 -17.71 2.66 18.65
CA ASP A 122 -17.85 3.94 19.37
C ASP A 122 -18.77 3.87 20.61
N THR A 123 -19.33 2.69 20.91
CA THR A 123 -20.21 2.41 22.05
C THR A 123 -19.46 2.28 23.38
N GLY A 124 -18.12 2.22 23.38
CA GLY A 124 -17.32 2.15 24.61
C GLY A 124 -17.52 0.84 25.39
N GLU A 125 -18.06 -0.19 24.76
CA GLU A 125 -18.07 -1.56 25.29
C GLU A 125 -16.70 -2.20 25.01
N GLU A 126 -16.11 -2.82 26.04
CA GLU A 126 -14.88 -3.63 25.93
C GLU A 126 -15.14 -4.87 25.06
N GLY A 127 -15.17 -4.69 23.74
CA GLY A 127 -15.32 -5.73 22.74
C GLY A 127 -13.99 -6.05 22.06
N ALA A 128 -13.84 -7.29 21.58
CA ALA A 128 -12.72 -7.66 20.72
C ALA A 128 -12.75 -6.80 19.43
N PRO A 129 -11.58 -6.38 18.91
CA PRO A 129 -11.53 -5.56 17.71
C PRO A 129 -12.27 -6.22 16.56
N ARG A 130 -12.97 -5.42 15.76
CA ARG A 130 -13.81 -5.90 14.67
C ARG A 130 -13.20 -5.53 13.33
N HIS A 131 -12.84 -6.54 12.54
CA HIS A 131 -12.28 -6.35 11.21
C HIS A 131 -13.27 -6.76 10.12
N VAL A 132 -13.50 -5.87 9.14
CA VAL A 132 -14.42 -6.10 8.02
C VAL A 132 -13.67 -5.96 6.71
N ILE A 133 -13.84 -6.94 5.81
CA ILE A 133 -13.25 -6.91 4.47
C ILE A 133 -14.23 -6.23 3.52
N ASP A 134 -13.95 -4.99 3.11
CA ASP A 134 -14.81 -4.21 2.22
C ASP A 134 -14.72 -4.68 0.76
N ALA A 135 -13.52 -5.00 0.29
CA ALA A 135 -13.29 -5.38 -1.09
C ALA A 135 -12.02 -6.21 -1.28
N VAL A 136 -11.97 -6.98 -2.37
CA VAL A 136 -10.80 -7.72 -2.85
C VAL A 136 -10.46 -7.33 -4.29
N GLY A 137 -9.19 -7.48 -4.68
CA GLY A 137 -8.73 -7.19 -6.03
C GLY A 137 -9.19 -8.24 -7.05
N ASP A 138 -9.27 -9.51 -6.62
CA ASP A 138 -9.69 -10.65 -7.42
C ASP A 138 -10.72 -11.51 -6.66
N PRO A 139 -11.61 -12.24 -7.36
CA PRO A 139 -12.55 -13.16 -6.72
C PRO A 139 -11.84 -14.23 -5.87
N VAL A 140 -12.24 -14.36 -4.60
CA VAL A 140 -11.73 -15.37 -3.67
C VAL A 140 -12.77 -16.49 -3.52
N PRO A 141 -12.49 -17.73 -3.99
CA PRO A 141 -13.48 -18.82 -3.98
C PRO A 141 -14.06 -19.15 -2.59
N GLU A 142 -13.25 -19.03 -1.55
CA GLU A 142 -13.62 -19.29 -0.16
C GLU A 142 -14.44 -18.16 0.47
N MET A 143 -14.48 -16.97 -0.18
CA MET A 143 -15.23 -15.80 0.28
C MET A 143 -16.00 -15.15 -0.89
N PRO A 144 -16.93 -15.88 -1.53
CA PRO A 144 -17.61 -15.44 -2.76
C PRO A 144 -18.53 -14.24 -2.56
N GLN A 145 -18.85 -13.90 -1.30
CA GLN A 145 -19.65 -12.73 -0.94
C GLN A 145 -18.87 -11.41 -1.01
N LEU A 146 -17.53 -11.45 -1.05
CA LEU A 146 -16.71 -10.25 -1.06
C LEU A 146 -16.86 -9.49 -2.38
N ARG A 147 -16.97 -8.18 -2.28
CA ARG A 147 -17.01 -7.30 -3.44
C ARG A 147 -15.63 -7.28 -4.11
N VAL A 148 -15.59 -7.50 -5.43
CA VAL A 148 -14.38 -7.27 -6.22
C VAL A 148 -14.35 -5.81 -6.66
N ALA A 149 -13.30 -5.08 -6.30
CA ALA A 149 -13.14 -3.67 -6.65
C ALA A 149 -11.67 -3.25 -6.69
N PRO A 150 -11.32 -2.22 -7.50
CA PRO A 150 -9.99 -1.62 -7.46
C PRO A 150 -9.71 -0.99 -6.09
N GLN A 151 -8.43 -1.03 -5.70
CA GLN A 151 -7.92 -0.50 -4.44
C GLN A 151 -6.92 0.64 -4.73
N PRO A 152 -7.41 1.82 -5.15
CA PRO A 152 -6.54 2.94 -5.52
C PRO A 152 -5.67 3.44 -4.36
N GLU A 153 -6.08 3.27 -3.11
CA GLU A 153 -5.29 3.60 -1.92
C GLU A 153 -3.91 2.92 -1.92
N VAL A 154 -3.79 1.68 -2.40
CA VAL A 154 -2.52 0.95 -2.53
C VAL A 154 -1.52 1.73 -3.39
N ILE A 155 -2.01 2.33 -4.47
CA ILE A 155 -1.22 3.17 -5.36
C ILE A 155 -0.80 4.44 -4.64
N ARG A 156 -1.72 5.11 -3.94
CA ARG A 156 -1.43 6.36 -3.22
C ARG A 156 -0.35 6.17 -2.16
N GLU A 157 -0.37 5.03 -1.47
CA GLU A 157 0.53 4.75 -0.34
C GLU A 157 1.88 4.17 -0.78
N HIS A 158 1.95 3.57 -1.98
CA HIS A 158 3.18 2.98 -2.49
C HIS A 158 4.31 4.03 -2.62
N PRO A 159 5.42 3.90 -1.88
CA PRO A 159 6.49 4.90 -1.88
C PRO A 159 7.22 4.91 -3.22
N MET A 160 7.52 6.11 -3.71
CA MET A 160 8.33 6.31 -4.90
C MET A 160 9.65 6.97 -4.55
N PRO A 161 10.77 6.55 -5.17
CA PRO A 161 12.04 7.25 -4.99
C PRO A 161 11.95 8.66 -5.57
N THR A 162 12.44 9.64 -4.80
CA THR A 162 12.46 11.06 -5.17
C THR A 162 13.88 11.64 -5.12
N PRO A 163 14.86 11.07 -5.85
CA PRO A 163 16.28 11.44 -5.73
C PRO A 163 16.58 12.91 -6.03
N VAL A 164 15.82 13.56 -6.93
CA VAL A 164 16.00 14.98 -7.25
C VAL A 164 15.63 15.83 -6.04
N SER A 165 14.46 15.60 -5.45
CA SER A 165 13.96 16.35 -4.28
C SER A 165 14.70 16.00 -2.99
N ASP A 166 15.11 14.74 -2.83
CA ASP A 166 15.85 14.24 -1.67
C ASP A 166 17.30 14.67 -1.68
N GLY A 167 17.90 14.80 -2.88
CA GLY A 167 19.28 15.23 -3.08
C GLY A 167 19.54 16.72 -2.90
N LEU A 168 18.51 17.55 -2.69
CA LEU A 168 18.68 18.99 -2.54
C LEU A 168 19.38 19.34 -1.22
N ALA A 169 20.55 19.95 -1.35
CA ALA A 169 21.29 20.56 -0.24
C ALA A 169 20.64 21.88 0.19
N LEU A 170 19.54 21.76 0.94
CA LEU A 170 18.80 22.91 1.48
C LEU A 170 19.30 23.30 2.88
N PRO A 171 19.17 24.58 3.27
CA PRO A 171 19.57 25.03 4.60
C PRO A 171 18.76 24.35 5.72
N ASP A 172 19.42 24.12 6.86
CA ASP A 172 18.81 23.61 8.08
C ASP A 172 19.00 24.65 9.22
N PRO A 173 17.92 25.21 9.80
CA PRO A 173 16.51 24.89 9.55
C PRO A 173 15.96 25.46 8.24
N LEU A 174 15.11 24.68 7.58
CA LEU A 174 14.44 25.08 6.34
C LEU A 174 13.21 25.97 6.65
N PRO A 175 13.11 27.19 6.05
CA PRO A 175 11.91 28.00 6.12
C PRO A 175 10.67 27.24 5.65
N ASP A 176 9.51 27.45 6.28
CA ASP A 176 8.30 26.68 6.01
C ASP A 176 7.85 26.72 4.53
N GLY A 177 8.02 27.87 3.86
CA GLY A 177 7.74 28.01 2.44
C GLY A 177 8.60 27.08 1.58
N LEU A 178 9.91 27.01 1.86
CA LEU A 178 10.85 26.12 1.15
C LEU A 178 10.62 24.65 1.52
N ARG A 179 10.25 24.36 2.77
CA ARG A 179 9.86 23.02 3.22
C ARG A 179 8.64 22.52 2.45
N ARG A 180 7.60 23.35 2.35
CA ARG A 180 6.40 23.03 1.59
C ARG A 180 6.71 22.86 0.10
N ALA A 181 7.52 23.75 -0.49
CA ALA A 181 7.93 23.66 -1.88
C ALA A 181 8.71 22.36 -2.16
N ARG A 182 9.63 21.96 -1.26
CA ARG A 182 10.33 20.67 -1.35
C ARG A 182 9.36 19.50 -1.33
N ASN A 183 8.36 19.51 -0.44
CA ASN A 183 7.39 18.42 -0.36
C ASN A 183 6.52 18.34 -1.63
N GLU A 184 6.06 19.46 -2.17
CA GLU A 184 5.28 19.47 -3.43
C GLU A 184 6.15 19.09 -4.64
N LEU A 185 7.45 19.42 -4.64
CA LEU A 185 8.41 18.91 -5.62
C LEU A 185 8.57 17.39 -5.54
N GLY A 186 8.70 16.83 -4.32
CA GLY A 186 8.79 15.38 -4.11
C GLY A 186 7.52 14.65 -4.56
N ALA A 187 6.34 15.22 -4.29
CA ALA A 187 5.09 14.66 -4.80
C ALA A 187 5.01 14.72 -6.35
N TRP A 188 5.45 15.82 -6.96
CA TRP A 188 5.53 15.94 -8.42
C TRP A 188 6.50 14.92 -9.04
N GLU A 189 7.69 14.80 -8.46
CA GLU A 189 8.70 13.81 -8.85
C GLU A 189 8.18 12.38 -8.69
N SER A 190 7.45 12.09 -7.62
CA SER A 190 6.83 10.78 -7.39
C SER A 190 5.89 10.38 -8.52
N LEU A 191 5.05 11.29 -9.04
CA LEU A 191 4.23 11.03 -10.22
C LEU A 191 5.10 10.65 -11.43
N VAL A 192 6.15 11.43 -11.70
CA VAL A 192 7.05 11.20 -12.83
C VAL A 192 7.79 9.86 -12.69
N ALA A 193 8.23 9.51 -11.49
CA ALA A 193 8.83 8.22 -11.19
C ALA A 193 7.84 7.08 -11.44
N ARG A 194 6.56 7.21 -11.05
CA ARG A 194 5.53 6.17 -11.32
C ARG A 194 5.37 5.97 -12.81
N MET A 195 5.22 7.07 -13.54
CA MET A 195 5.01 7.05 -14.98
C MET A 195 6.17 6.38 -15.71
N THR A 196 7.42 6.67 -15.32
CA THR A 196 8.61 6.13 -15.98
C THR A 196 8.97 4.71 -15.56
N THR A 197 8.42 4.21 -14.44
CA THR A 197 8.63 2.84 -13.94
C THR A 197 7.46 1.90 -14.20
N GLY A 198 6.45 2.34 -14.96
CA GLY A 198 5.33 1.50 -15.38
C GLY A 198 4.17 1.42 -14.39
N TRP A 199 3.93 2.47 -13.61
CA TRP A 199 2.79 2.62 -12.69
C TRP A 199 2.76 1.60 -11.55
N PRO A 200 3.85 1.44 -10.78
CA PRO A 200 3.83 0.54 -9.64
C PRO A 200 2.81 0.99 -8.58
N PRO A 201 2.26 0.04 -7.79
CA PRO A 201 2.64 -1.38 -7.78
C PRO A 201 1.92 -2.27 -8.80
N ASP A 202 0.78 -1.82 -9.34
CA ASP A 202 -0.18 -2.69 -10.04
C ASP A 202 -0.36 -2.35 -11.54
N CYS A 203 0.51 -1.52 -12.11
CA CYS A 203 0.53 -1.11 -13.53
C CYS A 203 -0.66 -0.23 -13.99
N TRP A 204 -1.39 0.39 -13.06
CA TRP A 204 -2.48 1.32 -13.36
C TRP A 204 -2.45 2.55 -12.44
N TYR A 205 -3.19 3.61 -12.79
CA TYR A 205 -3.25 4.85 -12.01
C TYR A 205 -4.59 5.58 -12.23
N PRO A 206 -5.36 5.90 -11.18
CA PRO A 206 -6.65 6.59 -11.33
C PRO A 206 -6.49 7.97 -11.98
N ALA A 207 -7.39 8.31 -12.91
CA ALA A 207 -7.42 9.63 -13.52
C ALA A 207 -7.62 10.76 -12.49
N ALA A 208 -8.36 10.48 -11.41
CA ALA A 208 -8.59 11.44 -10.32
C ALA A 208 -7.29 11.74 -9.56
N TYR A 209 -6.45 10.73 -9.32
CA TYR A 209 -5.15 10.93 -8.66
C TYR A 209 -4.20 11.67 -9.59
N PHE A 210 -4.19 11.32 -10.88
CA PHE A 210 -3.37 12.03 -11.86
C PHE A 210 -3.68 13.53 -11.86
N ARG A 211 -4.98 13.91 -11.84
CA ARG A 211 -5.41 15.30 -11.68
C ARG A 211 -4.87 15.95 -10.41
N GLU A 212 -4.98 15.28 -9.26
CA GLU A 212 -4.49 15.80 -7.97
C GLU A 212 -2.98 16.08 -8.01
N ASP A 213 -2.20 15.23 -8.67
CA ASP A 213 -0.76 15.44 -8.87
C ASP A 213 -0.46 16.60 -9.84
N LEU A 214 -1.32 16.84 -10.83
CA LEU A 214 -1.19 18.07 -11.65
C LEU A 214 -1.50 19.33 -10.82
N GLU A 215 -2.38 19.25 -9.83
CA GLU A 215 -2.68 20.33 -8.89
C GLU A 215 -1.54 20.57 -7.89
N VAL A 216 -0.79 19.51 -7.51
CA VAL A 216 0.50 19.64 -6.79
C VAL A 216 1.44 20.54 -7.58
N ARG A 217 1.57 20.32 -8.89
CA ARG A 217 2.41 21.13 -9.77
C ARG A 217 1.95 22.59 -9.91
N ASP A 218 0.64 22.84 -9.93
CA ASP A 218 0.06 24.19 -9.87
C ASP A 218 0.50 24.90 -8.56
N ARG A 219 0.35 24.23 -7.41
CA ARG A 219 0.74 24.79 -6.09
C ARG A 219 2.23 25.04 -5.98
N LEU A 220 3.05 24.12 -6.48
CA LEU A 220 4.51 24.27 -6.49
C LEU A 220 4.92 25.54 -7.24
N GLY A 221 4.30 25.84 -8.38
CA GLY A 221 4.56 27.07 -9.14
C GLY A 221 4.30 28.35 -8.34
N LEU A 222 3.27 28.35 -7.48
CA LEU A 222 2.96 29.49 -6.60
C LEU A 222 4.00 29.66 -5.48
N LEU A 223 4.50 28.54 -4.92
CA LEU A 223 5.49 28.56 -3.83
C LEU A 223 6.87 29.03 -4.31
N LEU A 224 7.22 28.75 -5.56
CA LEU A 224 8.52 29.12 -6.14
C LEU A 224 8.59 30.56 -6.66
N ALA A 225 7.50 31.33 -6.57
CA ALA A 225 7.50 32.75 -6.89
C ALA A 225 8.18 33.63 -5.81
N GLY A 226 8.53 33.06 -4.65
CA GLY A 226 9.23 33.73 -3.56
C GLY A 226 10.76 33.75 -3.73
N PRO A 227 11.47 34.60 -2.96
CA PRO A 227 12.93 34.64 -2.96
C PRO A 227 13.55 33.36 -2.39
N GLY A 228 14.74 32.96 -2.88
CA GLY A 228 15.49 31.81 -2.35
C GLY A 228 15.08 30.45 -2.92
N ALA A 229 14.31 30.43 -4.02
CA ALA A 229 13.78 29.23 -4.66
C ALA A 229 14.66 28.70 -5.81
N GLU A 230 15.87 29.25 -6.03
CA GLU A 230 16.70 28.99 -7.21
C GLU A 230 17.08 27.51 -7.36
N LEU A 231 17.46 26.85 -6.26
CA LEU A 231 17.81 25.41 -6.27
C LEU A 231 16.58 24.54 -6.58
N LEU A 232 15.41 24.91 -6.05
CA LEU A 232 14.16 24.19 -6.31
C LEU A 232 13.67 24.40 -7.75
N LEU A 233 13.92 25.57 -8.34
CA LEU A 233 13.60 25.85 -9.74
C LEU A 233 14.43 24.97 -10.69
N ALA A 234 15.74 24.86 -10.47
CA ALA A 234 16.59 23.97 -11.27
C ALA A 234 16.14 22.50 -11.15
N ALA A 235 15.81 22.06 -9.93
CA ALA A 235 15.29 20.72 -9.66
C ALA A 235 13.94 20.49 -10.35
N LEU A 236 13.05 21.48 -10.31
CA LEU A 236 11.76 21.43 -11.00
C LEU A 236 11.92 21.33 -12.52
N GLU A 237 12.87 22.05 -13.12
CA GLU A 237 13.15 21.97 -14.55
C GLU A 237 13.56 20.54 -14.97
N GLU A 238 14.34 19.85 -14.14
CA GLU A 238 14.71 18.45 -14.36
C GLU A 238 13.50 17.52 -14.32
N VAL A 239 12.65 17.63 -13.29
CA VAL A 239 11.44 16.82 -13.15
C VAL A 239 10.43 17.13 -14.26
N ASP A 240 10.25 18.40 -14.64
CA ASP A 240 9.39 18.83 -15.74
C ASP A 240 9.88 18.28 -17.09
N ALA A 241 11.20 18.21 -17.31
CA ALA A 241 11.78 17.61 -18.51
C ALA A 241 11.48 16.11 -18.59
N ALA A 242 11.61 15.40 -17.47
CA ALA A 242 11.27 13.98 -17.38
C ALA A 242 9.76 13.73 -17.58
N PHE A 243 8.89 14.56 -16.97
CA PHE A 243 7.45 14.52 -17.22
C PHE A 243 7.12 14.70 -18.71
N ARG A 244 7.76 15.69 -19.35
CA ARG A 244 7.55 15.97 -20.77
C ARG A 244 7.98 14.80 -21.65
N ALA A 245 9.12 14.16 -21.34
CA ALA A 245 9.62 13.01 -22.09
C ALA A 245 8.71 11.78 -21.96
N ALA A 246 8.06 11.61 -20.81
CA ALA A 246 7.19 10.48 -20.53
C ALA A 246 5.71 10.68 -20.94
N THR A 247 5.37 11.86 -21.46
CA THR A 247 4.00 12.22 -21.87
C THR A 247 3.93 12.69 -23.32
N GLN A 248 2.74 12.64 -23.90
CA GLN A 248 2.44 13.21 -25.22
C GLN A 248 1.46 14.36 -25.09
N GLU A 249 1.60 15.34 -25.98
CA GLU A 249 0.67 16.46 -26.10
C GLU A 249 -0.66 15.98 -26.68
N ASP A 250 -1.75 16.17 -25.93
CA ASP A 250 -3.10 15.86 -26.40
C ASP A 250 -4.10 17.01 -26.15
N GLY A 251 -3.59 18.15 -25.69
CA GLY A 251 -4.38 19.32 -25.31
C GLY A 251 -5.39 19.02 -24.19
N GLY A 252 -5.06 18.09 -23.29
CA GLY A 252 -5.86 17.70 -22.13
C GLY A 252 -7.05 16.79 -22.49
N ALA A 253 -7.10 16.26 -23.71
CA ALA A 253 -8.27 15.51 -24.20
C ALA A 253 -8.49 14.21 -23.42
N SER A 254 -7.43 13.46 -23.12
CA SER A 254 -7.53 12.16 -22.44
C SER A 254 -8.00 12.31 -20.99
N LEU A 255 -7.44 13.29 -20.26
CA LEU A 255 -7.81 13.54 -18.88
C LEU A 255 -9.23 14.13 -18.77
N ALA A 256 -9.59 15.08 -19.64
CA ALA A 256 -10.93 15.65 -19.69
C ALA A 256 -12.00 14.56 -19.92
N LYS A 257 -11.74 13.64 -20.86
CA LYS A 257 -12.63 12.50 -21.11
C LYS A 257 -12.75 11.57 -19.90
N ALA A 258 -11.64 11.25 -19.25
CA ALA A 258 -11.62 10.31 -18.13
C ALA A 258 -12.35 10.84 -16.88
N LEU A 259 -12.43 12.16 -16.72
CA LEU A 259 -13.05 12.82 -15.58
C LEU A 259 -14.40 13.47 -15.89
N ASP A 260 -14.93 13.27 -17.09
CA ASP A 260 -16.14 13.94 -17.58
C ASP A 260 -16.11 15.47 -17.40
N LEU A 261 -14.96 16.08 -17.73
CA LEU A 261 -14.74 17.52 -17.60
C LEU A 261 -14.77 18.20 -18.98
N PRO A 262 -15.29 19.44 -19.08
CA PRO A 262 -15.14 20.25 -20.27
C PRO A 262 -13.65 20.49 -20.58
N ARG A 263 -13.19 20.16 -21.79
CA ARG A 263 -11.79 20.34 -22.21
C ARG A 263 -11.28 21.78 -22.04
N VAL A 264 -12.17 22.76 -22.18
CA VAL A 264 -11.85 24.19 -21.98
C VAL A 264 -11.31 24.47 -20.57
N ASN A 265 -11.75 23.70 -19.56
CA ASN A 265 -11.28 23.86 -18.18
C ASN A 265 -9.80 23.49 -18.04
N LEU A 266 -9.30 22.55 -18.84
CA LEU A 266 -7.90 22.12 -18.83
C LEU A 266 -7.04 22.97 -19.75
N ALA A 267 -7.60 23.46 -20.86
CA ALA A 267 -6.89 24.32 -21.81
C ALA A 267 -6.41 25.66 -21.21
N LEU A 268 -7.05 26.12 -20.13
CA LEU A 268 -6.69 27.35 -19.40
C LEU A 268 -5.62 27.12 -18.31
N ARG A 269 -5.17 25.88 -18.11
CA ARG A 269 -4.19 25.51 -17.08
C ARG A 269 -2.77 25.48 -17.64
N GLY A 270 -1.80 25.20 -16.77
CA GLY A 270 -0.39 25.02 -17.15
C GLY A 270 -0.20 23.95 -18.23
N TRP A 271 0.89 24.04 -18.98
CA TRP A 271 1.17 23.15 -20.11
C TRP A 271 1.17 21.66 -19.74
N TRP A 272 1.47 21.31 -18.49
CA TRP A 272 1.43 19.92 -18.00
C TRP A 272 0.03 19.30 -18.01
N TRP A 273 -1.03 20.11 -17.91
CA TRP A 273 -2.43 19.69 -18.04
C TRP A 273 -2.84 19.33 -19.47
N GLN A 274 -2.02 19.71 -20.44
CA GLN A 274 -2.29 19.50 -21.86
C GLN A 274 -1.66 18.20 -22.37
N ARG A 275 -1.13 17.38 -21.45
CA ARG A 275 -0.34 16.20 -21.74
C ARG A 275 -0.86 14.99 -21.00
N ALA A 276 -0.66 13.82 -21.60
CA ALA A 276 -1.03 12.55 -21.02
C ALA A 276 0.05 11.48 -21.24
N PRO A 277 0.24 10.55 -20.30
CA PRO A 277 1.09 9.38 -20.51
C PRO A 277 0.58 8.47 -21.65
N GLN A 278 1.48 7.67 -22.21
CA GLN A 278 1.12 6.62 -23.18
C GLN A 278 1.84 5.30 -22.82
N PRO A 279 1.10 4.20 -22.55
CA PRO A 279 -0.37 4.10 -22.53
C PRO A 279 -1.02 4.88 -21.37
N LEU A 280 -2.34 5.11 -21.45
CA LEU A 280 -3.11 5.77 -20.39
C LEU A 280 -3.29 4.82 -19.18
N PRO A 281 -2.85 5.19 -17.97
CA PRO A 281 -2.82 4.26 -16.84
C PRO A 281 -4.18 4.02 -16.18
N TRP A 282 -5.20 4.84 -16.50
CA TRP A 282 -6.59 4.63 -16.07
C TRP A 282 -7.42 3.85 -17.09
N ARG A 283 -6.83 3.42 -18.22
CA ARG A 283 -7.56 2.65 -19.23
C ARG A 283 -7.83 1.22 -18.77
N ASP A 284 -6.84 0.61 -18.14
CA ASP A 284 -6.86 -0.79 -17.70
C ASP A 284 -7.08 -0.87 -16.18
N GLN A 285 -7.71 0.15 -15.59
CA GLN A 285 -8.10 0.14 -14.20
C GLN A 285 -8.99 -1.08 -13.93
N PRO A 286 -8.66 -1.93 -12.92
CA PRO A 286 -9.52 -3.04 -12.52
C PRO A 286 -10.90 -2.51 -12.12
N GLY A 287 -11.99 -3.11 -12.61
CA GLY A 287 -13.35 -2.61 -12.36
C GLY A 287 -14.38 -3.25 -13.26
#